data_AF-A0A5J6WJF0-F1
#
_entry.id   AF-A0A5J6WJF0-F1
#
_cell.length_a   1.000
_cell.length_b   1.000
_cell.length_c   1.000
_cell.angle_alpha   90.00
_cell.angle_beta   90.00
_cell.angle_gamma   90.00
#
_symmetry.space_group_name_H-M   'P 1'
#
loop_
_entity.id
_entity.type
_entity.pdbx_description
1 polymer ?
#
loop_
_entity_poly.entity_id
_entity_poly.type
_entity_poly.pdbx_seq_one_letter_code
_entity_poly.pdbx_strand_id
1 'polypeptide(L)'
;MEKLHIAIATNSIEDTIKDYNERLGCEPCSFIVNEYALWRTESLNFSVRQDPTCKPGELRHLGWEDSTASQFSQTTDVNGIVWENFSAQQQADEINEIWPEANFSPE
;
A
#
# COMPACT_ATOMS: atom_id res chain seq x y z
N MET A 1 6.62 16.26 -3.00
CA MET A 1 7.15 15.42 -4.09
C MET A 1 6.29 14.18 -4.10
N GLU A 2 5.87 13.70 -5.27
CA GLU A 2 5.04 12.50 -5.38
C GLU A 2 5.85 11.28 -4.96
N LYS A 3 5.26 10.39 -4.16
CA LYS A 3 5.89 9.10 -3.79
C LYS A 3 5.24 7.99 -4.60
N LEU A 4 6.06 7.14 -5.21
CA LEU A 4 5.53 5.98 -5.93
C LEU A 4 4.86 5.05 -4.92
N HIS A 5 3.67 4.58 -5.24
CA HIS A 5 2.99 3.52 -4.52
C HIS A 5 3.04 2.22 -5.31
N ILE A 6 3.38 1.12 -4.64
CA ILE A 6 3.34 -0.23 -5.21
C ILE A 6 2.57 -1.12 -4.24
N ALA A 7 1.53 -1.78 -4.73
CA ALA A 7 0.76 -2.74 -3.95
C ALA A 7 0.79 -4.14 -4.59
N ILE A 8 1.21 -5.14 -3.81
CA ILE A 8 1.19 -6.53 -4.25
C ILE A 8 0.32 -7.42 -3.36
N ALA A 9 -0.11 -8.55 -3.90
CA ALA A 9 -0.74 -9.61 -3.11
C ALA A 9 0.31 -10.48 -2.41
N THR A 10 -0.05 -11.05 -1.26
CA THR A 10 0.76 -12.07 -0.57
C THR A 10 -0.12 -13.15 0.03
N ASN A 11 0.46 -14.32 0.34
CA ASN A 11 -0.18 -15.40 1.08
C ASN A 11 0.23 -15.47 2.56
N SER A 12 1.21 -14.67 2.98
CA SER A 12 1.71 -14.65 4.35
C SER A 12 2.18 -13.26 4.71
N ILE A 13 1.36 -12.50 5.45
CA ILE A 13 1.75 -11.17 5.92
C ILE A 13 2.98 -11.25 6.83
N GLU A 14 3.04 -12.23 7.73
CA GLU A 14 4.16 -12.37 8.66
C GLU A 14 5.49 -12.61 7.95
N ASP A 15 5.54 -13.54 7.00
CA ASP A 15 6.78 -13.81 6.25
C ASP A 15 7.15 -12.66 5.32
N THR A 16 6.14 -12.00 4.74
CA THR A 16 6.37 -10.81 3.91
C THR A 16 6.95 -9.67 4.72
N ILE A 17 6.45 -9.44 5.95
CA ILE A 17 7.01 -8.41 6.81
C ILE A 17 8.49 -8.68 7.10
N LYS A 18 8.84 -9.91 7.48
CA LYS A 18 10.24 -10.28 7.75
C LYS A 18 11.15 -10.03 6.54
N ASP A 19 10.75 -10.48 5.35
CA ASP A 19 11.55 -10.30 4.12
C ASP A 19 11.62 -8.83 3.68
N TYR A 20 10.51 -8.10 3.69
CA TYR A 20 10.48 -6.72 3.19
C TYR A 20 11.08 -5.72 4.17
N ASN A 21 11.11 -6.00 5.47
CA ASN A 21 11.85 -5.19 6.42
C ASN A 21 13.35 -5.19 6.09
N GLU A 22 13.91 -6.35 5.72
CA GLU A 22 15.31 -6.43 5.30
C GLU A 22 15.57 -5.70 3.97
N ARG A 23 14.63 -5.80 3.01
CA ARG A 23 14.75 -5.16 1.69
C ARG A 23 14.59 -3.64 1.73
N LEU A 24 13.65 -3.15 2.53
CA LEU A 24 13.28 -1.73 2.63
C LEU A 24 14.07 -1.01 3.74
N GLY A 25 14.69 -1.76 4.65
CA GLY A 25 15.50 -1.21 5.73
C GLY A 25 14.68 -0.59 6.87
N CYS A 26 13.37 -0.86 6.94
CA CYS A 26 12.49 -0.38 7.99
C CYS A 26 11.31 -1.34 8.26
N GLU A 27 10.73 -1.22 9.45
CA GLU A 27 9.47 -1.88 9.81
C GLU A 27 8.27 -1.21 9.10
N PRO A 28 7.16 -1.92 8.88
CA PRO A 28 5.95 -1.28 8.36
C PRO A 28 5.42 -0.24 9.35
N CYS A 29 4.93 0.88 8.84
CA CYS A 29 4.28 1.91 9.67
C CYS A 29 2.83 1.54 10.06
N SER A 30 2.24 0.55 9.40
CA SER A 30 0.94 -0.03 9.75
C SER A 30 0.86 -1.48 9.27
N PHE A 31 0.29 -2.37 10.07
CA PHE A 31 0.03 -3.74 9.68
C PHE A 31 -1.20 -4.32 10.40
N ILE A 32 -1.87 -5.25 9.72
CA ILE A 32 -3.01 -6.02 10.22
C ILE A 32 -2.69 -7.49 10.04
N VAL A 33 -2.78 -8.25 11.13
CA VAL A 33 -2.43 -9.66 11.16
C VAL A 33 -3.24 -10.43 10.10
N ASN A 34 -2.53 -11.17 9.24
CA ASN A 34 -3.09 -11.94 8.12
C ASN A 34 -3.84 -11.15 7.05
N GLU A 35 -3.80 -9.81 7.06
CA GLU A 35 -4.52 -9.00 6.08
C GLU A 35 -3.65 -8.01 5.32
N TYR A 36 -2.83 -7.21 6.00
CA TYR A 36 -2.22 -6.03 5.39
C TYR A 36 -0.90 -5.60 6.04
N ALA A 37 0.00 -5.00 5.27
CA ALA A 37 1.11 -4.22 5.79
C ALA A 37 1.48 -3.08 4.83
N LEU A 38 1.92 -1.95 5.40
CA LEU A 38 2.31 -0.72 4.70
C LEU A 38 3.68 -0.25 5.19
N TRP A 39 4.57 -0.02 4.24
CA TRP A 39 5.83 0.68 4.44
C TRP A 39 5.75 2.03 3.75
N ARG A 40 6.22 3.07 4.45
CA ARG A 40 6.36 4.42 3.92
C ARG A 40 7.81 4.84 4.10
N THR A 41 8.48 5.16 3.00
CA THR A 41 9.85 5.64 2.98
C THR A 41 9.89 7.07 2.44
N GLU A 42 11.09 7.63 2.25
CA GLU A 42 11.23 8.96 1.66
C GLU A 42 10.66 9.03 0.22
N SER A 43 10.88 7.99 -0.58
CA SER A 43 10.55 8.00 -2.02
C SER A 43 9.54 6.95 -2.48
N LEU A 44 9.19 6.00 -1.60
CA LEU A 44 8.36 4.83 -1.92
C LEU A 44 7.37 4.55 -0.80
N ASN A 45 6.11 4.35 -1.17
CA ASN A 45 5.11 3.66 -0.38
C ASN A 45 4.94 2.24 -0.93
N PHE A 46 5.09 1.23 -0.09
CA PHE A 46 4.93 -0.16 -0.49
C PHE A 46 3.87 -0.80 0.39
N SER A 47 2.86 -1.44 -0.20
CA SER A 47 1.86 -2.17 0.56
C SER A 47 1.72 -3.60 0.07
N VAL A 48 1.34 -4.48 0.99
CA VAL A 48 0.97 -5.86 0.68
C VAL A 48 -0.37 -6.16 1.29
N ARG A 49 -1.19 -6.92 0.57
CA ARG A 49 -2.48 -7.39 1.08
C ARG A 49 -2.63 -8.88 0.83
N GLN A 50 -3.17 -9.59 1.82
CA GLN A 50 -3.66 -10.94 1.60
C GLN A 50 -4.99 -10.86 0.85
N ASP A 51 -4.94 -11.14 -0.44
CA ASP A 51 -6.10 -11.07 -1.34
C ASP A 51 -6.32 -12.46 -1.96
N PRO A 52 -7.38 -13.19 -1.58
CA PRO A 52 -7.62 -14.54 -2.08
C PRO A 52 -7.98 -14.57 -3.58
N THR A 53 -8.23 -13.41 -4.19
CA THR A 53 -8.54 -13.29 -5.62
C THR A 53 -7.30 -13.10 -6.49
N CYS A 54 -6.15 -12.80 -5.88
CA CYS A 54 -4.87 -12.59 -6.57
C CYS A 54 -3.89 -13.72 -6.30
N LYS A 55 -2.92 -13.94 -7.20
CA LYS A 55 -1.79 -14.84 -6.92
C LYS A 55 -0.82 -14.16 -5.95
N PRO A 56 -0.11 -14.93 -5.10
CA PRO A 56 0.96 -14.37 -4.28
C PRO A 56 2.02 -13.69 -5.16
N GLY A 57 2.44 -12.48 -4.79
CA GLY A 57 3.35 -11.64 -5.54
C GLY A 57 2.73 -10.89 -6.72
N GLU A 58 1.44 -11.08 -7.00
CA GLU A 58 0.76 -10.38 -8.09
C GLU A 58 0.62 -8.88 -7.79
N LEU A 59 0.92 -8.05 -8.78
CA LEU A 59 0.71 -6.61 -8.69
C LEU A 59 -0.79 -6.31 -8.67
N ARG A 60 -1.26 -5.65 -7.60
CA ARG A 60 -2.67 -5.23 -7.45
C ARG A 60 -2.89 -3.87 -8.11
N HIS A 61 -2.04 -2.90 -7.79
CA HIS A 61 -2.02 -1.59 -8.43
C HIS A 61 -0.66 -0.91 -8.23
N LEU A 62 -0.40 0.09 -9.08
CA LEU A 62 0.60 1.14 -8.84
C LEU A 62 -0.12 2.42 -8.46
N GLY A 63 0.61 3.43 -8.03
CA GLY A 63 0.02 4.74 -7.83
C GLY A 63 1.00 5.83 -7.45
N TRP A 64 0.46 7.02 -7.25
CA TRP A 64 1.18 8.16 -6.71
C TRP A 64 0.49 8.64 -5.44
N GLU A 65 1.24 8.72 -4.36
CA GLU A 65 0.87 9.61 -3.28
C GLU A 65 1.22 11.04 -3.70
N ASP A 66 0.21 11.85 -3.94
CA ASP A 66 0.30 13.24 -4.32
C ASP A 66 -0.37 14.12 -3.25
N SER A 67 0.42 15.00 -2.63
CA SER A 67 -0.05 15.97 -1.63
C SER A 67 -1.07 16.97 -2.18
N THR A 68 -1.16 17.12 -3.51
CA THR A 68 -2.10 18.03 -4.17
C THR A 68 -3.39 17.35 -4.64
N ALA A 69 -3.48 16.02 -4.49
CA ALA A 69 -4.67 15.25 -4.82
C ALA A 69 -5.86 15.67 -3.95
N SER A 70 -6.89 16.24 -4.57
CA SER A 70 -8.11 16.66 -3.87
C SER A 70 -9.07 15.48 -3.61
N GLN A 71 -8.96 14.41 -4.39
CA GLN A 71 -9.77 13.20 -4.29
C GLN A 71 -8.97 11.99 -4.79
N PHE A 72 -9.30 10.80 -4.29
CA PHE A 72 -8.82 9.55 -4.85
C PHE A 72 -9.26 9.43 -6.31
N SER A 73 -8.35 8.97 -7.17
CA SER A 73 -8.65 8.67 -8.56
C SER A 73 -7.90 7.44 -9.04
N GLN A 74 -8.45 6.77 -10.06
CA GLN A 74 -7.86 5.57 -10.62
C GLN A 74 -7.94 5.61 -12.14
N THR A 75 -6.88 5.14 -12.79
CA THR A 75 -6.79 4.95 -14.25
C THR A 75 -6.17 3.59 -14.56
N THR A 76 -6.24 3.16 -15.80
CA THR A 76 -5.53 1.96 -16.26
C THR A 76 -4.57 2.35 -17.36
N ASP A 77 -3.31 1.93 -17.24
CA ASP A 77 -2.30 2.21 -18.25
C ASP A 77 -2.42 1.31 -19.48
N VAL A 78 -1.56 1.54 -20.48
CA VAL A 78 -1.54 0.78 -21.74
C VAL A 78 -1.17 -0.69 -21.57
N ASN A 79 -0.63 -1.10 -20.41
CA ASN A 79 -0.28 -2.47 -20.07
C ASN A 79 -1.39 -3.16 -19.26
N GLY A 80 -2.48 -2.46 -18.95
CA GLY A 80 -3.57 -2.98 -18.13
C GLY A 80 -3.30 -2.84 -16.62
N ILE A 81 -2.26 -2.11 -16.21
CA ILE A 81 -1.97 -1.90 -14.79
C ILE A 81 -2.87 -0.78 -14.27
N VAL A 82 -3.50 -1.03 -13.14
CA VAL A 82 -4.28 -0.04 -12.41
C VAL A 82 -3.33 0.95 -11.73
N TRP A 83 -3.55 2.23 -11.94
CA TRP A 83 -2.82 3.34 -11.34
C TRP A 83 -3.75 4.20 -10.48
N GLU A 84 -3.39 4.40 -9.22
CA GLU A 84 -4.13 5.24 -8.27
C GLU A 84 -3.39 6.56 -8.03
N ASN A 85 -4.14 7.62 -7.78
CA ASN A 85 -3.60 8.89 -7.31
C ASN A 85 -4.41 9.35 -6.10
N PHE A 86 -3.72 9.58 -4.99
CA PHE A 86 -4.32 9.86 -3.70
C PHE A 86 -3.39 10.70 -2.82
N SER A 87 -3.95 11.36 -1.81
CA SER A 87 -3.17 11.99 -0.74
C SER A 87 -2.91 11.01 0.40
N ALA A 88 -1.91 11.31 1.24
CA ALA A 88 -1.59 10.49 2.40
C ALA A 88 -2.79 10.31 3.35
N GLN A 89 -3.61 11.37 3.51
CA GLN A 89 -4.83 11.30 4.31
C GLN A 89 -5.88 10.36 3.71
N GLN A 90 -6.05 10.37 2.38
CA GLN A 90 -7.00 9.47 1.72
C GLN A 90 -6.61 7.99 1.88
N GLN A 91 -5.32 7.67 1.76
CA GLN A 91 -4.84 6.32 2.07
C GLN A 91 -5.13 5.94 3.54
N ALA A 92 -4.95 6.90 4.46
CA ALA A 92 -5.23 6.63 5.86
C ALA A 92 -6.72 6.44 6.16
N ASP A 93 -7.57 7.23 5.54
CA ASP A 93 -9.02 7.09 5.63
C ASP A 93 -9.45 5.71 5.12
N GLU A 94 -8.93 5.25 3.98
CA GLU A 94 -9.21 3.91 3.44
C GLU A 94 -8.74 2.80 4.38
N ILE A 95 -7.51 2.88 4.89
CA ILE A 95 -6.97 1.88 5.83
C ILE A 95 -7.85 1.79 7.07
N ASN A 96 -8.28 2.93 7.63
CA ASN A 96 -9.13 2.97 8.82
C ASN A 96 -10.59 2.60 8.54
N GLU A 97 -11.07 2.77 7.30
CA GLU A 97 -12.40 2.30 6.89
C GLU A 97 -12.42 0.77 6.78
N ILE A 98 -11.37 0.17 6.21
CA ILE A 98 -11.27 -1.28 6.04
C ILE A 98 -10.89 -1.96 7.36
N TRP A 99 -9.94 -1.40 8.09
CA TRP A 99 -9.41 -1.91 9.37
C TRP A 99 -9.40 -0.80 10.43
N PRO A 100 -10.52 -0.53 11.10
CA PRO A 100 -10.60 0.51 12.13
C PRO A 100 -9.57 0.36 13.26
N GLU A 101 -9.15 -0.87 13.56
CA GLU A 101 -8.11 -1.19 14.53
C GLU A 101 -6.70 -0.75 14.11
N ALA A 102 -6.48 -0.44 12.83
CA ALA A 102 -5.20 0.09 12.35
C ALA A 102 -4.87 1.42 13.03
N ASN A 103 -5.91 2.25 13.29
CA ASN A 103 -5.81 3.61 13.82
C ASN A 103 -4.65 4.39 13.17
N PHE A 104 -4.54 4.24 11.86
CA PHE A 104 -3.41 4.72 11.09
C PHE A 104 -3.56 6.23 10.82
N SER A 105 -2.50 6.97 11.07
CA SER A 105 -2.38 8.37 10.71
C SER A 105 -1.18 8.50 9.78
N PRO A 106 -1.30 9.27 8.68
CA PRO A 106 -0.13 9.62 7.90
C PRO A 106 0.73 10.57 8.75
N GLU A 107 2.05 10.36 8.75
CA GLU A 107 3.03 11.30 9.33
C GLU A 107 3.15 12.58 8.49
#